data_AF-A0A0G2I9W1-F1
#
_entry.id   AF-A0A0G2I9W1-F1
#
_cell.length_a   1.000
_cell.length_b   1.000
_cell.length_c   1.000
_cell.angle_alpha   90.00
_cell.angle_beta   90.00
_cell.angle_gamma   90.00
#
_symmetry.space_group_name_H-M   'P 1'
#
loop_
_entity.id
_entity.type
_entity.pdbx_description
1 polymer ?
#
loop_
_entity_poly.entity_id
_entity_poly.type
_entity_poly.pdbx_seq_one_letter_code
_entity_poly.pdbx_strand_id
1 'polypeptide(L)'
;MVFELHIWGPAFGLPSIDPQCIAMVAYFALAVPAKKRGSAGEREQWVLVADSDPGMVPTNELPALWTGTRWISRFRNIVAYLSQYSDGEWDLDRWMGHKERADCIAFSSFLESQGQPLIDLSLYVSSENYNNATSQVYASLLQWPNQWIMPPQIRKTAKKRTKHLGLTSLDLDVMVEEERQQARDPGNLASKIPKSLVRKPQATVSDLLSKSSKQNRIRLDAMAGAFVAPLEELLGRKGYLLSSEIPSSLDCLALGYLSLALVPKLPYPWLRDAATGQAPRLAAYADRLRSRCFGAVPVEVSMAFTDSPALASSLPWRAPEQVSLGAVGKRALEGIVDSIPIVRQIRANTRLQRAGAEAQGGVEERELVAKVATVQRRELYASIATVLAGLGMFVGYVLYTGLIHIEVVDGVEVKEDEEDEEEEDEDAETDAEAEAEAEEEEAEEKEDAESKQQEQTQHKPANDAQKPASRLGEAGAMLGI
;
A
#
# COMPACT_ATOMS: atom_id res chain seq x y z
N MET A 1 17.80 20.25 -6.34
CA MET A 1 17.14 19.29 -5.43
C MET A 1 17.31 17.91 -6.05
N VAL A 2 17.29 16.87 -5.23
CA VAL A 2 17.37 15.47 -5.68
C VAL A 2 16.01 14.86 -5.42
N PHE A 3 15.46 14.14 -6.39
CA PHE A 3 14.21 13.39 -6.23
C PHE A 3 14.47 12.06 -5.52
N GLU A 4 13.62 11.69 -4.58
CA GLU A 4 13.76 10.41 -3.87
C GLU A 4 12.57 9.54 -4.24
N LEU A 5 12.84 8.45 -4.95
CA LEU A 5 11.82 7.51 -5.43
C LEU A 5 11.78 6.31 -4.47
N HIS A 6 10.69 6.22 -3.72
CA HIS A 6 10.45 5.17 -2.73
C HIS A 6 9.64 4.04 -3.37
N ILE A 7 10.15 2.81 -3.26
CA ILE A 7 9.59 1.61 -3.89
C ILE A 7 9.61 0.40 -2.95
N TRP A 8 8.89 -0.66 -3.33
CA TRP A 8 9.16 -1.99 -2.79
C TRP A 8 10.55 -2.46 -3.24
N GLY A 9 11.32 -3.08 -2.35
CA GLY A 9 12.71 -3.46 -2.65
C GLY A 9 12.89 -4.58 -3.69
N PRO A 10 14.15 -4.88 -4.08
CA PRO A 10 14.49 -5.77 -5.19
C PRO A 10 13.98 -7.20 -5.05
N ALA A 11 13.54 -7.79 -6.15
CA ALA A 11 12.99 -9.14 -6.16
C ALA A 11 13.29 -9.85 -7.48
N PHE A 12 13.62 -11.14 -7.41
CA PHE A 12 13.78 -12.00 -8.60
C PHE A 12 14.81 -11.51 -9.66
N GLY A 13 15.75 -10.63 -9.30
CA GLY A 13 16.67 -9.98 -10.25
C GLY A 13 16.14 -8.68 -10.88
N LEU A 14 15.01 -8.17 -10.40
CA LEU A 14 14.34 -6.93 -10.80
C LEU A 14 14.45 -5.88 -9.68
N PRO A 15 14.37 -4.57 -9.99
CA PRO A 15 14.48 -3.52 -8.98
C PRO A 15 13.34 -3.50 -7.96
N SER A 16 12.22 -4.19 -8.22
CA SER A 16 11.08 -4.24 -7.30
C SER A 16 10.26 -5.51 -7.49
N ILE A 17 9.47 -5.89 -6.47
CA ILE A 17 8.44 -6.94 -6.53
C ILE A 17 7.10 -6.46 -7.12
N ASP A 18 6.88 -5.14 -7.19
CA ASP A 18 5.65 -4.53 -7.67
C ASP A 18 5.77 -4.00 -9.12
N PRO A 19 4.80 -4.28 -10.01
CA PRO A 19 4.89 -3.89 -11.42
C PRO A 19 4.90 -2.36 -11.62
N GLN A 20 4.18 -1.59 -10.81
CA GLN A 20 4.16 -0.13 -10.95
C GLN A 20 5.46 0.50 -10.43
N CYS A 21 6.06 -0.07 -9.39
CA CYS A 21 7.41 0.30 -8.94
C CYS A 21 8.46 0.05 -10.03
N ILE A 22 8.49 -1.14 -10.65
CA ILE A 22 9.41 -1.43 -11.78
C ILE A 22 9.18 -0.42 -12.93
N ALA A 23 7.92 -0.16 -13.27
CA ALA A 23 7.55 0.79 -14.31
C ALA A 23 8.03 2.21 -14.00
N MET A 24 7.95 2.65 -12.74
CA MET A 24 8.44 3.97 -12.34
C MET A 24 9.96 4.07 -12.41
N VAL A 25 10.70 3.05 -11.97
CA VAL A 25 12.17 3.01 -12.13
C VAL A 25 12.55 3.07 -13.62
N ALA A 26 11.81 2.39 -14.49
CA ALA A 26 12.01 2.46 -15.93
C ALA A 26 11.72 3.86 -16.50
N TYR A 27 10.66 4.53 -16.00
CA TYR A 27 10.34 5.90 -16.38
C TYR A 27 11.46 6.87 -16.01
N PHE A 28 11.96 6.83 -14.77
CA PHE A 28 13.07 7.65 -14.32
C PHE A 28 14.36 7.36 -15.11
N ALA A 29 14.68 6.09 -15.38
CA ALA A 29 15.85 5.70 -16.17
C ALA A 29 15.82 6.19 -17.64
N LEU A 30 14.64 6.42 -18.21
CA LEU A 30 14.47 6.87 -19.60
C LEU A 30 14.23 8.38 -19.73
N ALA A 31 13.51 9.00 -18.78
CA ALA A 31 13.09 10.40 -18.86
C ALA A 31 13.99 11.36 -18.07
N VAL A 32 14.51 10.95 -16.91
CA VAL A 32 15.21 11.83 -15.97
C VAL A 32 16.72 11.56 -16.04
N PRO A 33 17.56 12.51 -16.48
CA PRO A 33 19.00 12.27 -16.58
C PRO A 33 19.59 12.02 -15.20
N ALA A 34 20.12 10.80 -14.97
CA ALA A 34 20.63 10.37 -13.66
C ALA A 34 21.61 11.37 -13.03
N LYS A 35 22.43 12.03 -13.86
CA LYS A 35 23.37 13.08 -13.46
C LYS A 35 23.11 14.39 -14.21
N LYS A 36 23.12 15.52 -13.50
CA LYS A 36 23.19 16.88 -14.06
C LYS A 36 24.62 17.39 -13.94
N ARG A 37 25.23 17.79 -15.06
CA ARG A 37 26.52 18.47 -15.08
C ARG A 37 26.30 19.93 -14.71
N GLY A 38 26.64 20.31 -13.48
CA GLY A 38 26.55 21.68 -12.98
C GLY A 38 27.91 22.39 -12.97
N SER A 39 27.89 23.70 -12.71
CA SER A 39 29.11 24.52 -12.58
C SER A 39 29.97 24.18 -11.34
N ALA A 40 29.49 23.27 -10.48
CA ALA A 40 30.14 22.80 -9.26
C ALA A 40 30.28 21.26 -9.21
N GLY A 41 30.31 20.59 -10.38
CA GLY A 41 30.47 19.14 -10.52
C GLY A 41 29.23 18.41 -11.05
N GLU A 42 29.34 17.08 -11.16
CA GLU A 42 28.19 16.21 -11.42
C GLU A 42 27.35 16.06 -10.16
N ARG A 43 26.03 16.23 -10.26
CA ARG A 43 25.09 15.96 -9.17
C ARG A 43 24.01 15.01 -9.65
N GLU A 44 23.65 14.05 -8.81
CA GLU A 44 22.52 13.15 -9.09
C GLU A 44 21.21 13.95 -9.11
N GLN A 45 20.33 13.65 -10.06
CA GLN A 45 19.00 14.28 -10.12
C GLN A 45 17.96 13.50 -9.32
N TRP A 46 18.14 12.19 -9.20
CA TRP A 46 17.25 11.30 -8.47
C TRP A 46 18.01 10.13 -7.84
N VAL A 47 17.42 9.57 -6.79
CA VAL A 47 17.88 8.36 -6.10
C VAL A 47 16.72 7.40 -5.86
N LEU A 48 17.05 6.12 -5.66
CA LEU A 48 16.11 5.04 -5.47
C LEU A 48 16.22 4.48 -4.05
N VAL A 49 15.12 4.46 -3.31
CA VAL A 49 15.06 4.06 -1.90
C VAL A 49 14.14 2.85 -1.75
N ALA A 50 14.64 1.79 -1.10
CA ALA A 50 13.97 0.50 -0.96
C ALA A 50 13.20 0.33 0.36
N ASP A 51 12.39 1.32 0.74
CA ASP A 51 11.63 1.34 2.01
C ASP A 51 10.88 0.04 2.29
N SER A 52 10.24 -0.54 1.26
CA SER A 52 9.42 -1.76 1.35
C SER A 52 8.26 -1.71 2.36
N ASP A 53 8.00 -0.56 3.00
CA ASP A 53 6.88 -0.32 3.89
C ASP A 53 6.03 0.87 3.38
N PRO A 54 4.82 0.63 2.84
CA PRO A 54 3.97 1.69 2.33
C PRO A 54 3.50 2.67 3.41
N GLY A 55 3.47 2.26 4.69
CA GLY A 55 3.00 3.11 5.79
C GLY A 55 3.97 4.23 6.18
N MET A 56 5.21 4.23 5.66
CA MET A 56 6.13 5.37 5.78
C MET A 56 5.70 6.55 4.90
N VAL A 57 4.94 6.28 3.83
CA VAL A 57 4.39 7.29 2.93
C VAL A 57 2.98 7.67 3.39
N PRO A 58 2.63 8.98 3.49
CA PRO A 58 1.30 9.41 3.92
C PRO A 58 0.12 8.79 3.13
N THR A 59 0.34 8.51 1.85
CA THR A 59 -0.65 7.90 0.95
C THR A 59 -0.86 6.40 1.17
N ASN A 60 -0.02 5.73 1.96
CA ASN A 60 -0.02 4.28 2.16
C ASN A 60 0.09 3.45 0.85
N GLU A 61 0.71 4.02 -0.19
CA GLU A 61 0.86 3.41 -1.51
C GLU A 61 2.26 3.68 -2.11
N LEU A 62 2.87 2.63 -2.66
CA LEU A 62 4.12 2.68 -3.43
C LEU A 62 3.80 2.31 -4.90
N PRO A 63 4.49 2.90 -5.91
CA PRO A 63 5.60 3.84 -5.80
C PRO A 63 5.19 5.23 -5.32
N ALA A 64 6.11 5.88 -4.61
CA ALA A 64 5.96 7.25 -4.11
C ALA A 64 7.21 8.09 -4.39
N LEU A 65 7.01 9.35 -4.73
CA LEU A 65 8.06 10.33 -4.99
C LEU A 65 8.06 11.38 -3.88
N TRP A 66 9.22 11.58 -3.28
CA TRP A 66 9.51 12.69 -2.37
C TRP A 66 10.32 13.76 -3.10
N THR A 67 9.87 15.02 -2.99
CA THR A 67 10.57 16.18 -3.60
C THR A 67 11.27 17.06 -2.55
N GLY A 68 11.42 16.59 -1.30
CA GLY A 68 11.90 17.41 -0.18
C GLY A 68 10.82 18.30 0.46
N THR A 69 9.65 18.46 -0.17
CA THR A 69 8.53 19.27 0.35
C THR A 69 7.18 18.56 0.33
N ARG A 70 6.98 17.62 -0.60
CA ARG A 70 5.71 16.90 -0.77
C ARG A 70 5.90 15.49 -1.28
N TRP A 71 4.95 14.64 -0.90
CA TRP A 71 4.80 13.26 -1.34
C TRP A 71 3.80 13.17 -2.50
N ILE A 72 4.14 12.39 -3.54
CA ILE A 72 3.28 12.14 -4.69
C ILE A 72 3.35 10.65 -5.01
N SER A 73 2.21 9.94 -4.98
CA SER A 73 2.16 8.49 -5.20
C SER A 73 1.29 8.11 -6.38
N ARG A 74 1.45 6.85 -6.84
CA ARG A 74 0.90 6.26 -8.08
C ARG A 74 1.61 6.71 -9.35
N PHE A 75 1.75 5.77 -10.29
CA PHE A 75 2.48 5.96 -11.54
C PHE A 75 2.06 7.23 -12.30
N ARG A 76 0.76 7.36 -12.61
CA ARG A 76 0.23 8.46 -13.44
C ARG A 76 0.39 9.84 -12.82
N ASN A 77 0.28 9.95 -11.48
CA ASN A 77 0.42 11.20 -10.76
C ASN A 77 1.87 11.69 -10.75
N ILE A 78 2.81 10.76 -10.54
CA ILE A 78 4.25 11.04 -10.57
C ILE A 78 4.67 11.50 -11.98
N VAL A 79 4.23 10.79 -13.04
CA VAL A 79 4.49 11.18 -14.44
C VAL A 79 3.93 12.58 -14.75
N ALA A 80 2.68 12.85 -14.38
CA ALA A 80 2.06 14.16 -14.59
C ALA A 80 2.81 15.28 -13.85
N TYR A 81 3.32 15.01 -12.65
CA TYR A 81 4.14 15.96 -11.90
C TYR A 81 5.50 16.20 -12.54
N LEU A 82 6.21 15.15 -12.97
CA LEU A 82 7.52 15.29 -13.63
C LEU A 82 7.41 16.10 -14.92
N SER A 83 6.33 15.90 -15.70
CA SER A 83 6.01 16.74 -16.86
C SER A 83 5.82 18.21 -16.45
N GLN A 84 4.99 18.50 -15.43
CA GLN A 84 4.78 19.87 -14.93
C GLN A 84 6.04 20.53 -14.34
N TYR A 85 6.91 19.77 -13.67
CA TYR A 85 8.13 20.29 -13.04
C TYR A 85 9.23 20.64 -14.04
N SER A 86 9.27 19.95 -15.19
CA SER A 86 10.33 20.05 -16.19
C SER A 86 9.93 20.86 -17.43
N ASP A 87 8.83 21.63 -17.36
CA ASP A 87 8.17 22.23 -18.54
C ASP A 87 7.99 21.22 -19.68
N GLY A 88 7.72 19.96 -19.31
CA GLY A 88 7.54 18.78 -20.14
C GLY A 88 8.82 18.19 -20.77
N GLU A 89 10.03 18.61 -20.40
CA GLU A 89 11.26 17.96 -20.89
C GLU A 89 11.34 16.47 -20.51
N TRP A 90 10.81 16.10 -19.35
CA TRP A 90 10.78 14.70 -18.87
C TRP A 90 9.45 14.00 -19.18
N ASP A 91 8.74 14.45 -20.22
CA ASP A 91 7.51 13.83 -20.71
C ASP A 91 7.83 12.89 -21.89
N LEU A 92 7.83 11.57 -21.63
CA LEU A 92 8.03 10.55 -22.67
C LEU A 92 6.91 10.54 -23.72
N ASP A 93 5.75 11.12 -23.41
CA ASP A 93 4.53 11.04 -24.21
C ASP A 93 4.32 12.30 -25.08
N ARG A 94 5.20 13.31 -24.94
CA ARG A 94 5.19 14.59 -25.66
C ARG A 94 5.06 14.48 -27.19
N TRP A 95 5.59 13.41 -27.80
CA TRP A 95 5.57 13.21 -29.25
C TRP A 95 4.24 12.61 -29.77
N MET A 96 3.33 12.16 -28.90
CA MET A 96 2.13 11.44 -29.31
C MET A 96 1.05 12.36 -29.89
N GLY A 97 0.45 11.92 -31.00
CA GLY A 97 -0.79 12.48 -31.51
C GLY A 97 -2.01 12.04 -30.69
N HIS A 98 -3.18 12.57 -31.05
CA HIS A 98 -4.44 12.25 -30.35
C HIS A 98 -4.77 10.75 -30.39
N LYS A 99 -4.40 10.05 -31.47
CA LYS A 99 -4.65 8.61 -31.61
C LYS A 99 -3.71 7.81 -30.71
N GLU A 100 -2.41 8.06 -30.79
CA GLU A 100 -1.38 7.37 -30.01
C GLU A 100 -1.63 7.59 -28.51
N ARG A 101 -2.09 8.78 -28.11
CA ARG A 101 -2.50 9.07 -26.73
C ARG A 101 -3.75 8.30 -26.29
N ALA A 102 -4.73 8.10 -27.17
CA ALA A 102 -5.90 7.27 -26.87
C ALA A 102 -5.51 5.78 -26.72
N ASP A 103 -4.67 5.28 -27.64
CA ASP A 103 -4.11 3.92 -27.58
C ASP A 103 -3.28 3.75 -26.29
N CYS A 104 -2.43 4.73 -25.93
CA CYS A 104 -1.64 4.73 -24.69
C CYS A 104 -2.52 4.57 -23.44
N ILE A 105 -3.60 5.36 -23.33
CA ILE A 105 -4.53 5.29 -22.19
C ILE A 105 -5.24 3.93 -22.16
N ALA A 106 -5.74 3.46 -23.30
CA ALA A 106 -6.45 2.18 -23.40
C ALA A 106 -5.54 1.00 -23.01
N PHE A 107 -4.32 0.94 -23.54
CA PHE A 107 -3.37 -0.13 -23.23
C PHE A 107 -2.78 -0.01 -21.83
N SER A 108 -2.63 1.19 -21.25
CA SER A 108 -2.24 1.35 -19.85
C SER A 108 -3.29 0.75 -18.92
N SER A 109 -4.57 1.06 -19.14
CA SER A 109 -5.66 0.48 -18.34
C SER A 109 -5.86 -1.02 -18.61
N PHE A 110 -5.55 -1.52 -19.81
CA PHE A 110 -5.50 -2.96 -20.11
C PHE A 110 -4.39 -3.66 -19.30
N LEU A 111 -3.18 -3.12 -19.27
CA LEU A 111 -2.07 -3.65 -18.48
C LEU A 111 -2.40 -3.72 -16.98
N GLU A 112 -2.93 -2.63 -16.42
CA GLU A 112 -3.33 -2.57 -15.01
C GLU A 112 -4.46 -3.55 -14.68
N SER A 113 -5.47 -3.69 -15.55
CA SER A 113 -6.65 -4.52 -15.29
C SER A 113 -6.45 -6.01 -15.57
N GLN A 114 -5.67 -6.39 -16.59
CA GLN A 114 -5.45 -7.79 -17.00
C GLN A 114 -4.09 -8.33 -16.52
N GLY A 115 -3.06 -7.49 -16.45
CA GLY A 115 -1.73 -7.89 -15.98
C GLY A 115 -1.70 -8.16 -14.47
N GLN A 116 -2.39 -7.32 -13.67
CA GLN A 116 -2.38 -7.48 -12.21
C GLN A 116 -2.98 -8.82 -11.74
N PRO A 117 -4.16 -9.29 -12.22
CA PRO A 117 -4.69 -10.59 -11.82
C PRO A 117 -3.79 -11.78 -12.22
N LEU A 118 -3.06 -11.69 -13.34
CA LEU A 118 -2.13 -12.74 -13.78
C LEU A 118 -0.91 -12.84 -12.86
N ILE A 119 -0.32 -11.69 -12.51
CA ILE A 119 0.79 -11.63 -11.52
C ILE A 119 0.30 -12.12 -10.15
N ASP A 120 -0.89 -11.70 -9.72
CA ASP A 120 -1.52 -12.16 -8.48
C ASP A 120 -1.68 -13.69 -8.44
N LEU A 121 -2.22 -14.28 -9.50
CA LEU A 121 -2.38 -15.73 -9.64
C LEU A 121 -1.02 -16.46 -9.55
N SER A 122 0.00 -15.92 -10.23
CA SER A 122 1.32 -16.53 -10.35
C SER A 122 2.16 -16.43 -9.08
N LEU A 123 2.22 -15.26 -8.43
CA LEU A 123 3.09 -15.00 -7.28
C LEU A 123 2.43 -15.21 -5.90
N TYR A 124 1.11 -15.01 -5.77
CA TYR A 124 0.44 -14.94 -4.46
C TYR A 124 -0.66 -15.98 -4.25
N VAL A 125 -1.45 -16.31 -5.27
CA VAL A 125 -2.53 -17.31 -5.14
C VAL A 125 -1.95 -18.71 -5.12
N SER A 126 -1.07 -19.04 -6.08
CA SER A 126 -0.34 -20.31 -6.12
C SER A 126 0.43 -20.54 -4.81
N SER A 127 0.00 -21.51 -4.01
CA SER A 127 0.66 -21.84 -2.74
C SER A 127 2.12 -22.25 -2.95
N GLU A 128 2.41 -22.99 -4.03
CA GLU A 128 3.75 -23.48 -4.33
C GLU A 128 4.72 -22.34 -4.67
N ASN A 129 4.28 -21.38 -5.49
CA ASN A 129 5.09 -20.20 -5.82
C ASN A 129 5.21 -19.24 -4.63
N TYR A 130 4.11 -19.04 -3.88
CA TYR A 130 4.12 -18.15 -2.74
C TYR A 130 5.05 -18.66 -1.62
N ASN A 131 4.93 -19.93 -1.22
CA ASN A 131 5.68 -20.48 -0.09
C ASN A 131 7.18 -20.69 -0.39
N ASN A 132 7.54 -21.02 -1.63
CA ASN A 132 8.92 -21.34 -2.00
C ASN A 132 9.70 -20.17 -2.62
N ALA A 133 9.04 -19.06 -2.96
CA ALA A 133 9.69 -17.90 -3.58
C ALA A 133 9.19 -16.57 -3.00
N THR A 134 7.91 -16.23 -3.20
CA THR A 134 7.39 -14.88 -2.88
C THR A 134 7.50 -14.53 -1.39
N SER A 135 7.15 -15.45 -0.49
CA SER A 135 7.22 -15.25 0.96
C SER A 135 8.67 -15.05 1.45
N GLN A 136 9.62 -15.76 0.86
CA GLN A 136 11.04 -15.70 1.20
C GLN A 136 11.64 -14.35 0.77
N VAL A 137 11.24 -13.85 -0.41
CA VAL A 137 11.60 -12.50 -0.86
C VAL A 137 11.08 -11.45 0.14
N TYR A 138 9.80 -11.51 0.53
CA TYR A 138 9.29 -10.58 1.56
C TYR A 138 9.99 -10.71 2.91
N ALA A 139 10.39 -11.91 3.33
CA ALA A 139 11.15 -12.10 4.57
C ALA A 139 12.55 -11.46 4.51
N SER A 140 13.17 -11.38 3.33
CA SER A 140 14.44 -10.67 3.12
C SER A 140 14.31 -9.15 2.91
N LEU A 141 13.16 -8.68 2.42
CA LEU A 141 12.91 -7.25 2.14
C LEU A 141 12.38 -6.47 3.33
N LEU A 142 11.53 -7.11 4.15
CA LEU A 142 10.84 -6.44 5.25
C LEU A 142 11.66 -6.56 6.55
N GLN A 143 11.62 -5.51 7.36
CA GLN A 143 12.10 -5.57 8.74
C GLN A 143 11.03 -6.15 9.67
N TRP A 144 11.45 -6.62 10.85
CA TRP A 144 10.54 -6.99 11.93
C TRP A 144 9.77 -5.74 12.42
N PRO A 145 8.45 -5.79 12.69
CA PRO A 145 7.54 -6.95 12.64
C PRO A 145 6.85 -7.16 11.28
N ASN A 146 7.06 -6.25 10.31
CA ASN A 146 6.33 -6.21 9.04
C ASN A 146 6.44 -7.53 8.24
N GLN A 147 7.53 -8.29 8.40
CA GLN A 147 7.73 -9.65 7.86
C GLN A 147 6.54 -10.60 8.07
N TRP A 148 5.82 -10.51 9.20
CA TRP A 148 4.69 -11.39 9.51
C TRP A 148 3.33 -10.75 9.25
N ILE A 149 3.27 -9.42 9.21
CA ILE A 149 2.02 -8.65 9.05
C ILE A 149 1.70 -8.44 7.57
N MET A 150 2.67 -7.94 6.79
CA MET A 150 2.43 -7.48 5.42
C MET A 150 2.19 -8.63 4.42
N PRO A 151 3.00 -9.70 4.36
CA PRO A 151 2.83 -10.72 3.32
C PRO A 151 1.47 -11.44 3.36
N PRO A 152 0.90 -11.81 4.52
CA PRO A 152 -0.47 -12.33 4.60
C PRO A 152 -1.53 -11.32 4.14
N GLN A 153 -1.37 -10.03 4.45
CA GLN A 153 -2.31 -8.98 4.01
C GLN A 153 -2.27 -8.77 2.49
N ILE A 154 -1.07 -8.73 1.90
CA ILE A 154 -0.87 -8.62 0.45
C ILE A 154 -1.45 -9.87 -0.24
N ARG A 155 -1.12 -11.07 0.24
CA ARG A 155 -1.67 -12.33 -0.30
C ARG A 155 -3.20 -12.39 -0.21
N LYS A 156 -3.79 -11.95 0.90
CA LYS A 156 -5.25 -11.87 1.07
C LYS A 156 -5.90 -10.89 0.08
N THR A 157 -5.22 -9.78 -0.22
CA THR A 157 -5.68 -8.79 -1.20
C THR A 157 -5.59 -9.34 -2.62
N ALA A 158 -4.49 -10.01 -2.98
CA ALA A 158 -4.34 -10.69 -4.26
C ALA A 158 -5.40 -11.78 -4.47
N LYS A 159 -5.63 -12.66 -3.47
CA LYS A 159 -6.72 -13.66 -3.48
C LYS A 159 -8.10 -13.00 -3.63
N LYS A 160 -8.34 -11.83 -3.01
CA LYS A 160 -9.61 -11.09 -3.19
C LYS A 160 -9.78 -10.58 -4.62
N ARG A 161 -8.73 -10.03 -5.24
CA ARG A 161 -8.76 -9.54 -6.63
C ARG A 161 -9.06 -10.67 -7.62
N THR A 162 -8.41 -11.82 -7.46
CA THR A 162 -8.51 -12.96 -8.39
C THR A 162 -9.69 -13.91 -8.14
N LYS A 163 -10.41 -13.79 -7.02
CA LYS A 163 -11.52 -14.69 -6.63
C LYS A 163 -12.56 -14.93 -7.73
N HIS A 164 -12.86 -13.91 -8.53
CA HIS A 164 -13.86 -13.98 -9.61
C HIS A 164 -13.46 -14.91 -10.78
N LEU A 165 -12.17 -15.26 -10.91
CA LEU A 165 -11.66 -16.13 -11.98
C LEU A 165 -11.92 -17.62 -11.71
N GLY A 166 -12.37 -18.00 -10.50
CA GLY A 166 -12.72 -19.39 -10.16
C GLY A 166 -11.55 -20.38 -10.15
N LEU A 167 -10.31 -19.88 -10.00
CA LEU A 167 -9.06 -20.64 -10.03
C LEU A 167 -8.57 -21.04 -8.62
N THR A 168 -9.49 -21.35 -7.70
CA THR A 168 -9.20 -21.73 -6.31
C THR A 168 -8.27 -22.95 -6.19
N SER A 169 -8.24 -23.80 -7.22
CA SER A 169 -7.36 -24.97 -7.32
C SER A 169 -5.84 -24.70 -7.32
N LEU A 170 -5.42 -23.45 -7.54
CA LEU A 170 -4.01 -23.04 -7.38
C LEU A 170 -3.65 -22.85 -5.89
N ASP A 171 -4.66 -22.65 -5.04
CA ASP A 171 -4.55 -22.34 -3.63
C ASP A 171 -4.73 -23.62 -2.79
N LEU A 172 -3.67 -24.43 -2.76
CA LEU A 172 -3.65 -25.71 -2.03
C LEU A 172 -4.01 -25.52 -0.54
N ASP A 173 -3.71 -24.35 0.04
CA ASP A 173 -3.98 -24.05 1.44
C ASP A 173 -5.50 -23.98 1.70
N VAL A 174 -6.26 -23.41 0.74
CA VAL A 174 -7.72 -23.35 0.82
C VAL A 174 -8.34 -24.73 0.61
N MET A 175 -7.83 -25.53 -0.35
CA MET A 175 -8.30 -26.90 -0.55
C MET A 175 -8.12 -27.76 0.72
N VAL A 176 -6.95 -27.68 1.36
CA VAL A 176 -6.65 -28.42 2.61
C VAL A 176 -7.53 -27.94 3.77
N GLU A 177 -7.84 -26.65 3.85
CA GLU A 177 -8.71 -26.13 4.92
C GLU A 177 -10.20 -26.45 4.66
N GLU A 178 -10.65 -26.46 3.39
CA GLU A 178 -11.99 -26.96 3.00
C GLU A 178 -12.15 -28.45 3.34
N GLU A 179 -11.16 -29.29 3.06
CA GLU A 179 -11.15 -30.71 3.47
C GLU A 179 -11.21 -30.87 5.00
N ARG A 180 -10.47 -30.04 5.76
CA ARG A 180 -10.50 -30.05 7.24
C ARG A 180 -11.84 -29.59 7.79
N GLN A 181 -12.48 -28.59 7.18
CA GLN A 181 -13.81 -28.13 7.57
C GLN A 181 -14.85 -29.23 7.30
N GLN A 182 -14.85 -29.81 6.11
CA GLN A 182 -15.71 -30.95 5.77
C GLN A 182 -15.50 -32.16 6.68
N ALA A 183 -14.28 -32.39 7.18
CA ALA A 183 -13.99 -33.45 8.15
C ALA A 183 -14.47 -33.12 9.59
N ARG A 184 -14.55 -31.83 9.94
CA ARG A 184 -15.09 -31.33 11.22
C ARG A 184 -16.62 -31.23 11.22
N ASP A 185 -17.26 -31.13 10.06
CA ASP A 185 -18.71 -30.96 9.95
C ASP A 185 -19.49 -32.17 10.52
N PRO A 186 -20.33 -31.99 11.56
CA PRO A 186 -21.02 -33.10 12.24
C PRO A 186 -22.16 -33.73 11.41
N GLY A 187 -22.59 -33.05 10.34
CA GLY A 187 -23.54 -33.54 9.34
C GLY A 187 -22.90 -34.43 8.26
N ASN A 188 -21.58 -34.43 8.13
CA ASN A 188 -20.91 -35.19 7.08
C ASN A 188 -20.79 -36.67 7.48
N LEU A 189 -21.61 -37.55 6.88
CA LEU A 189 -21.63 -38.99 7.23
C LEU A 189 -20.26 -39.68 7.07
N ALA A 190 -19.35 -39.11 6.29
CA ALA A 190 -17.98 -39.59 6.13
C ALA A 190 -17.12 -39.45 7.41
N SER A 191 -17.37 -38.46 8.29
CA SER A 191 -16.60 -38.27 9.53
C SER A 191 -16.94 -39.31 10.62
N LYS A 192 -18.08 -40.01 10.48
CA LYS A 192 -18.57 -41.04 11.40
C LYS A 192 -18.14 -42.46 11.05
N ILE A 193 -17.48 -42.67 9.91
CA ILE A 193 -16.99 -43.99 9.49
C ILE A 193 -15.51 -44.11 9.90
N PRO A 194 -15.12 -45.14 10.70
CA PRO A 194 -13.73 -45.30 11.09
C PRO A 194 -12.83 -45.55 9.86
N LYS A 195 -11.65 -44.94 9.88
CA LYS A 195 -10.69 -44.91 8.74
C LYS A 195 -10.32 -46.30 8.19
N SER A 196 -10.46 -47.35 8.99
CA SER A 196 -10.22 -48.76 8.61
C SER A 196 -11.29 -49.36 7.69
N LEU A 197 -12.52 -48.83 7.67
CA LEU A 197 -13.64 -49.37 6.88
C LEU A 197 -13.88 -48.62 5.55
N VAL A 198 -13.24 -47.48 5.34
CA VAL A 198 -13.38 -46.69 4.10
C VAL A 198 -12.54 -47.27 2.97
N ARG A 199 -12.92 -48.45 2.47
CA ARG A 199 -12.49 -48.94 1.15
C ARG A 199 -13.28 -48.23 0.04
N LYS A 200 -12.96 -46.95 -0.18
CA LYS A 200 -13.20 -46.31 -1.48
C LYS A 200 -11.86 -46.16 -2.20
N PRO A 201 -11.80 -46.32 -3.53
CA PRO A 201 -10.80 -45.60 -4.31
C PRO A 201 -11.18 -44.12 -4.19
N GLN A 202 -10.71 -43.46 -3.13
CA GLN A 202 -10.69 -42.00 -3.15
C GLN A 202 -9.87 -41.65 -4.40
N ALA A 203 -10.49 -40.94 -5.35
CA ALA A 203 -9.72 -40.30 -6.40
C ALA A 203 -8.72 -39.42 -5.67
N THR A 204 -7.47 -39.86 -5.64
CA THR A 204 -6.44 -39.29 -4.77
C THR A 204 -6.40 -37.79 -5.02
N VAL A 205 -6.00 -36.98 -4.04
CA VAL A 205 -5.83 -35.53 -4.26
C VAL A 205 -5.03 -35.29 -5.55
N SER A 206 -4.04 -36.16 -5.85
CA SER A 206 -3.31 -36.27 -7.12
C SER A 206 -4.13 -36.54 -8.40
N ASP A 207 -5.19 -37.36 -8.39
CA ASP A 207 -6.01 -37.66 -9.59
C ASP A 207 -7.05 -36.54 -9.85
N LEU A 208 -7.67 -35.99 -8.80
CA LEU A 208 -8.50 -34.79 -8.91
C LEU A 208 -7.65 -33.57 -9.29
N LEU A 209 -6.46 -33.40 -8.70
CA LEU A 209 -5.44 -32.46 -9.18
C LEU A 209 -5.07 -32.77 -10.64
N SER A 210 -4.88 -34.02 -11.07
CA SER A 210 -4.45 -34.28 -12.46
C SER A 210 -5.46 -33.81 -13.50
N LYS A 211 -6.76 -33.97 -13.24
CA LYS A 211 -7.84 -33.56 -14.15
C LYS A 211 -8.14 -32.07 -14.03
N SER A 212 -8.25 -31.57 -12.80
CA SER A 212 -8.45 -30.14 -12.53
C SER A 212 -7.26 -29.31 -13.01
N SER A 213 -6.02 -29.66 -12.63
CA SER A 213 -4.78 -28.98 -13.05
C SER A 213 -4.64 -28.90 -14.57
N LYS A 214 -4.96 -29.96 -15.32
CA LYS A 214 -4.97 -29.88 -16.80
C LYS A 214 -5.99 -28.86 -17.33
N GLN A 215 -7.22 -28.86 -16.82
CA GLN A 215 -8.23 -27.87 -17.20
C GLN A 215 -7.83 -26.45 -16.79
N ASN A 216 -7.24 -26.29 -15.60
CA ASN A 216 -6.77 -25.00 -15.10
C ASN A 216 -5.55 -24.51 -15.87
N ARG A 217 -4.60 -25.38 -16.26
CA ARG A 217 -3.48 -25.04 -17.14
C ARG A 217 -3.98 -24.51 -18.48
N ILE A 218 -4.96 -25.17 -19.11
CA ILE A 218 -5.59 -24.66 -20.34
C ILE A 218 -6.24 -23.29 -20.13
N ARG A 219 -6.95 -23.06 -19.01
CA ARG A 219 -7.54 -21.76 -18.68
C ARG A 219 -6.48 -20.68 -18.44
N LEU A 220 -5.44 -21.01 -17.68
CA LEU A 220 -4.30 -20.14 -17.40
C LEU A 220 -3.55 -19.76 -18.68
N ASP A 221 -3.32 -20.72 -19.58
CA ASP A 221 -2.68 -20.51 -20.88
C ASP A 221 -3.51 -19.61 -21.78
N ALA A 222 -4.84 -19.79 -21.77
CA ALA A 222 -5.78 -18.92 -22.49
C ALA A 222 -5.82 -17.50 -21.89
N MET A 223 -5.77 -17.34 -20.57
CA MET A 223 -5.71 -16.02 -19.92
C MET A 223 -4.39 -15.31 -20.18
N ALA A 224 -3.26 -16.02 -20.11
CA ALA A 224 -1.95 -15.49 -20.50
C ALA A 224 -1.95 -15.07 -21.98
N GLY A 225 -2.53 -15.90 -22.86
CA GLY A 225 -2.70 -15.61 -24.28
C GLY A 225 -3.52 -14.34 -24.54
N ALA A 226 -4.68 -14.21 -23.89
CA ALA A 226 -5.53 -13.03 -23.98
C ALA A 226 -4.84 -11.73 -23.50
N PHE A 227 -3.86 -11.83 -22.59
CA PHE A 227 -3.04 -10.71 -22.15
C PHE A 227 -1.90 -10.38 -23.11
N VAL A 228 -1.13 -11.38 -23.57
CA VAL A 228 0.07 -11.11 -24.40
C VAL A 228 -0.25 -10.88 -25.88
N ALA A 229 -1.30 -11.48 -26.44
CA ALA A 229 -1.60 -11.38 -27.86
C ALA A 229 -1.90 -9.94 -28.33
N PRO A 230 -2.71 -9.12 -27.62
CA PRO A 230 -2.91 -7.72 -28.00
C PRO A 230 -1.63 -6.87 -27.93
N LEU A 231 -0.73 -7.18 -26.98
CA LEU A 231 0.56 -6.48 -26.83
C LEU A 231 1.57 -6.88 -27.92
N GLU A 232 1.59 -8.15 -28.29
CA GLU A 232 2.39 -8.72 -29.39
C GLU A 232 1.91 -8.18 -30.77
N GLU A 233 0.61 -7.97 -30.94
CA GLU A 233 0.02 -7.30 -32.11
C GLU A 233 0.38 -5.81 -32.14
N LEU A 234 0.21 -5.09 -31.02
CA LEU A 234 0.53 -3.67 -30.89
C LEU A 234 2.02 -3.40 -31.17
N LEU A 235 2.92 -4.24 -30.65
CA LEU A 235 4.36 -4.22 -30.92
C LEU A 235 4.66 -4.47 -32.40
N GLY A 236 4.06 -5.52 -32.99
CA GLY A 236 4.18 -5.81 -34.42
C GLY A 236 5.63 -5.97 -34.89
N ARG A 237 6.14 -4.96 -35.63
CA ARG A 237 7.55 -4.88 -36.09
C ARG A 237 8.29 -3.64 -35.57
N LYS A 238 7.68 -2.91 -34.62
CA LYS A 238 8.22 -1.67 -34.05
C LYS A 238 9.29 -1.99 -32.99
N GLY A 239 10.11 -1.00 -32.65
CA GLY A 239 11.05 -1.08 -31.53
C GLY A 239 10.39 -0.97 -30.15
N TYR A 240 9.25 -0.28 -30.07
CA TYR A 240 8.41 -0.03 -28.88
C TYR A 240 6.94 -0.25 -29.22
N LEU A 241 6.04 -0.25 -28.22
CA LEU A 241 4.63 -0.56 -28.42
C LEU A 241 3.94 0.44 -29.37
N LEU A 242 4.18 1.74 -29.19
CA LEU A 242 3.54 2.79 -29.98
C LEU A 242 4.44 3.30 -31.13
N SER A 243 5.75 3.40 -30.92
CA SER A 243 6.73 3.95 -31.87
C SER A 243 7.84 2.97 -32.25
N SER A 244 8.52 3.22 -33.37
CA SER A 244 9.68 2.42 -33.78
C SER A 244 10.97 2.78 -33.02
N GLU A 245 11.12 4.02 -32.57
CA GLU A 245 12.40 4.56 -32.09
C GLU A 245 12.34 5.18 -30.69
N ILE A 246 11.19 5.73 -30.30
CA ILE A 246 11.03 6.51 -29.05
C ILE A 246 10.21 5.69 -28.03
N PRO A 247 10.70 5.47 -26.80
CA PRO A 247 9.92 4.86 -25.74
C PRO A 247 8.85 5.82 -25.19
N SER A 248 7.75 5.26 -24.72
CA SER A 248 6.61 5.96 -24.10
C SER A 248 6.41 5.54 -22.64
N SER A 249 5.53 6.24 -21.90
CA SER A 249 5.11 5.82 -20.56
C SER A 249 4.44 4.44 -20.55
N LEU A 250 3.75 4.07 -21.65
CA LEU A 250 3.17 2.74 -21.85
C LEU A 250 4.26 1.65 -21.89
N ASP A 251 5.39 1.92 -22.53
CA ASP A 251 6.50 0.96 -22.60
C ASP A 251 7.10 0.69 -21.21
N CYS A 252 7.16 1.71 -20.35
CA CYS A 252 7.55 1.58 -18.95
C CYS A 252 6.55 0.73 -18.15
N LEU A 253 5.24 0.98 -18.27
CA LEU A 253 4.21 0.16 -17.63
C LEU A 253 4.26 -1.30 -18.11
N ALA A 254 4.35 -1.50 -19.43
CA ALA A 254 4.45 -2.82 -20.03
C ALA A 254 5.70 -3.56 -19.53
N LEU A 255 6.84 -2.88 -19.40
CA LEU A 255 8.05 -3.46 -18.83
C LEU A 255 7.81 -3.96 -17.40
N GLY A 256 7.11 -3.20 -16.56
CA GLY A 256 6.81 -3.59 -15.19
C GLY A 256 6.02 -4.89 -15.09
N TYR A 257 4.89 -4.97 -15.81
CA TYR A 257 4.04 -6.15 -15.83
C TYR A 257 4.72 -7.36 -16.51
N LEU A 258 5.38 -7.16 -17.65
CA LEU A 258 6.03 -8.23 -18.41
C LEU A 258 7.29 -8.76 -17.68
N SER A 259 8.03 -7.91 -16.98
CA SER A 259 9.22 -8.36 -16.21
C SER A 259 8.82 -9.34 -15.12
N LEU A 260 7.76 -9.07 -14.35
CA LEU A 260 7.26 -9.99 -13.32
C LEU A 260 6.57 -11.23 -13.90
N ALA A 261 6.05 -11.16 -15.13
CA ALA A 261 5.51 -12.33 -15.83
C ALA A 261 6.62 -13.27 -16.36
N LEU A 262 7.78 -12.73 -16.77
CA LEU A 262 8.79 -13.45 -17.53
C LEU A 262 10.08 -13.81 -16.77
N VAL A 263 10.56 -12.93 -15.87
CA VAL A 263 11.87 -13.08 -15.22
C VAL A 263 11.86 -14.01 -14.00
N PRO A 264 10.84 -14.03 -13.12
CA PRO A 264 10.86 -14.86 -11.92
C PRO A 264 11.06 -16.37 -12.18
N LYS A 265 12.01 -16.96 -11.47
CA LYS A 265 12.29 -18.40 -11.47
C LYS A 265 11.41 -19.09 -10.42
N LEU A 266 10.15 -19.31 -10.79
CA LEU A 266 9.13 -19.92 -9.91
C LEU A 266 9.10 -21.45 -10.06
N PRO A 267 8.75 -22.21 -9.00
CA PRO A 267 8.52 -23.66 -9.07
C PRO A 267 7.47 -24.07 -10.10
N TYR A 268 6.36 -23.31 -10.18
CA TYR A 268 5.31 -23.47 -11.17
C TYR A 268 5.29 -22.26 -12.13
N PRO A 269 6.16 -22.24 -13.16
CA PRO A 269 6.40 -21.07 -14.03
C PRO A 269 5.36 -20.92 -15.16
N TRP A 270 4.11 -21.26 -14.88
CA TRP A 270 3.06 -21.39 -15.90
C TRP A 270 2.91 -20.13 -16.79
N LEU A 271 2.97 -18.95 -16.18
CA LEU A 271 2.76 -17.65 -16.82
C LEU A 271 3.91 -17.32 -17.78
N ARG A 272 5.16 -17.50 -17.35
CA ARG A 272 6.35 -17.28 -18.18
C ARG A 272 6.33 -18.18 -19.41
N ASP A 273 6.07 -19.47 -19.19
CA ASP A 273 6.13 -20.47 -20.26
C ASP A 273 5.02 -20.21 -21.30
N ALA A 274 3.81 -19.86 -20.85
CA ALA A 274 2.69 -19.50 -21.72
C ALA A 274 2.93 -18.19 -22.48
N ALA A 275 3.43 -17.14 -21.80
CA ALA A 275 3.75 -15.86 -22.43
C ALA A 275 4.88 -15.98 -23.46
N THR A 276 5.95 -16.72 -23.14
CA THR A 276 7.09 -16.94 -24.04
C THR A 276 6.70 -17.77 -25.26
N GLY A 277 5.85 -18.79 -25.08
CA GLY A 277 5.39 -19.64 -26.18
C GLY A 277 4.42 -18.93 -27.14
N GLN A 278 3.58 -18.01 -26.63
CA GLN A 278 2.57 -17.31 -27.44
C GLN A 278 3.06 -15.95 -28.00
N ALA A 279 3.95 -15.25 -27.30
CA ALA A 279 4.43 -13.92 -27.66
C ALA A 279 5.97 -13.80 -27.53
N PRO A 280 6.75 -14.51 -28.38
CA PRO A 280 8.21 -14.52 -28.27
C PRO A 280 8.85 -13.17 -28.64
N ARG A 281 8.23 -12.34 -29.51
CA ARG A 281 8.76 -11.00 -29.81
C ARG A 281 8.57 -10.06 -28.62
N LEU A 282 7.43 -10.13 -27.93
CA LEU A 282 7.16 -9.38 -26.72
C LEU A 282 8.14 -9.76 -25.59
N ALA A 283 8.50 -11.03 -25.45
CA ALA A 283 9.52 -11.47 -24.50
C ALA A 283 10.91 -10.88 -24.83
N ALA A 284 11.33 -10.93 -26.09
CA ALA A 284 12.59 -10.32 -26.54
C ALA A 284 12.59 -8.77 -26.46
N TYR A 285 11.42 -8.15 -26.63
CA TYR A 285 11.21 -6.71 -26.37
C TYR A 285 11.39 -6.37 -24.89
N ALA A 286 10.74 -7.13 -24.00
CA ALA A 286 10.82 -6.90 -22.56
C ALA A 286 12.27 -7.05 -22.06
N ASP A 287 13.00 -8.08 -22.49
CA ASP A 287 14.40 -8.27 -22.06
C ASP A 287 15.37 -7.21 -22.61
N ARG A 288 15.17 -6.75 -23.86
CA ARG A 288 15.91 -5.62 -24.42
C ARG A 288 15.68 -4.34 -23.61
N LEU A 289 14.42 -4.03 -23.29
CA LEU A 289 14.07 -2.82 -22.56
C LEU A 289 14.51 -2.91 -21.09
N ARG A 290 14.39 -4.08 -20.45
CA ARG A 290 14.96 -4.39 -19.12
C ARG A 290 16.47 -4.12 -19.10
N SER A 291 17.19 -4.64 -20.08
CA SER A 291 18.65 -4.45 -20.20
C SER A 291 19.04 -2.98 -20.44
N ARG A 292 18.20 -2.20 -21.14
CA ARG A 292 18.39 -0.76 -21.33
C ARG A 292 18.15 0.04 -20.05
N CYS A 293 17.12 -0.29 -19.26
CA CYS A 293 16.73 0.50 -18.09
C CYS A 293 17.44 0.10 -16.79
N PHE A 294 17.74 -1.19 -16.60
CA PHE A 294 18.31 -1.74 -15.36
C PHE A 294 19.69 -2.38 -15.55
N GLY A 295 20.21 -2.42 -16.79
CA GLY A 295 21.46 -3.10 -17.11
C GLY A 295 21.31 -4.62 -17.27
N ALA A 296 22.41 -5.28 -17.66
CA ALA A 296 22.43 -6.72 -17.93
C ALA A 296 22.52 -7.60 -16.67
N VAL A 297 23.00 -7.04 -15.55
CA VAL A 297 23.19 -7.76 -14.28
C VAL A 297 21.85 -7.81 -13.52
N PRO A 298 21.44 -8.97 -12.95
CA PRO A 298 20.28 -9.05 -12.08
C PRO A 298 20.42 -8.12 -10.86
N VAL A 299 19.35 -7.40 -10.50
CA VAL A 299 19.35 -6.59 -9.29
C VAL A 299 19.18 -7.48 -8.06
N GLU A 300 20.19 -7.50 -7.19
CA GLU A 300 20.14 -8.25 -5.93
C GLU A 300 19.70 -7.35 -4.77
N VAL A 301 19.12 -7.97 -3.73
CA VAL A 301 18.66 -7.28 -2.52
C VAL A 301 19.80 -6.48 -1.85
N SER A 302 21.00 -7.05 -1.82
CA SER A 302 22.23 -6.42 -1.30
C SER A 302 22.53 -5.04 -1.91
N MET A 303 22.22 -4.83 -3.19
CA MET A 303 22.50 -3.58 -3.91
C MET A 303 21.65 -2.40 -3.41
N ALA A 304 20.48 -2.67 -2.82
CA ALA A 304 19.58 -1.64 -2.31
C ALA A 304 19.81 -1.26 -0.84
N PHE A 305 20.57 -2.07 -0.10
CA PHE A 305 20.82 -1.88 1.34
C PHE A 305 22.31 -1.66 1.68
N THR A 306 23.19 -1.52 0.68
CA THR A 306 24.61 -1.23 0.89
C THR A 306 25.08 -0.05 0.05
N ASP A 307 25.63 0.98 0.68
CA ASP A 307 26.23 2.14 0.00
C ASP A 307 27.64 1.80 -0.58
N SER A 308 27.91 0.53 -0.89
CA SER A 308 29.23 0.03 -1.25
C SER A 308 29.49 0.17 -2.76
N PRO A 309 30.53 0.92 -3.19
CA PRO A 309 30.83 1.12 -4.61
C PRO A 309 31.31 -0.14 -5.35
N ALA A 310 31.50 -1.26 -4.64
CA ALA A 310 31.96 -2.52 -5.21
C ALA A 310 30.85 -3.30 -5.96
N LEU A 311 29.57 -3.16 -5.57
CA LEU A 311 28.43 -3.68 -6.32
C LEU A 311 27.81 -2.57 -7.16
N ALA A 312 28.52 -2.15 -8.21
CA ALA A 312 28.09 -1.09 -9.12
C ALA A 312 26.84 -1.51 -9.94
N SER A 313 25.68 -1.38 -9.31
CA SER A 313 24.37 -1.37 -9.95
C SER A 313 24.27 -0.20 -10.94
N SER A 314 23.48 -0.37 -12.01
CA SER A 314 23.19 0.72 -12.96
C SER A 314 22.28 1.81 -12.38
N LEU A 315 21.58 1.50 -11.28
CA LEU A 315 20.59 2.35 -10.63
C LEU A 315 21.19 3.09 -9.42
N PRO A 316 20.79 4.36 -9.17
CA PRO A 316 21.29 5.18 -8.06
C PRO A 316 20.59 4.80 -6.74
N TRP A 317 20.92 3.64 -6.19
CA TRP A 317 20.41 3.22 -4.88
C TRP A 317 20.92 4.11 -3.76
N ARG A 318 20.06 4.31 -2.75
CA ARG A 318 20.44 4.82 -1.44
C ARG A 318 19.84 3.90 -0.38
N ALA A 319 20.63 3.51 0.61
CA ALA A 319 20.11 2.74 1.74
C ALA A 319 18.97 3.51 2.44
N PRO A 320 17.84 2.85 2.78
CA PRO A 320 16.75 3.49 3.50
C PRO A 320 17.19 3.91 4.90
N GLU A 321 16.70 5.07 5.36
CA GLU A 321 16.98 5.58 6.71
C GLU A 321 16.43 4.60 7.77
N GLN A 322 17.24 4.26 8.76
CA GLN A 322 16.88 3.20 9.71
C GLN A 322 15.68 3.62 10.56
N VAL A 323 14.62 2.81 10.52
CA VAL A 323 13.38 3.05 11.26
C VAL A 323 13.66 3.03 12.76
N SER A 324 13.27 4.09 13.46
CA SER A 324 13.46 4.18 14.91
C SER A 324 12.65 3.12 15.65
N LEU A 325 13.18 2.59 16.76
CA LEU A 325 12.54 1.51 17.53
C LEU A 325 11.11 1.87 17.99
N GLY A 326 10.83 3.15 18.27
CA GLY A 326 9.48 3.63 18.58
C GLY A 326 8.51 3.53 17.40
N ALA A 327 8.96 3.84 16.18
CA ALA A 327 8.14 3.64 14.98
C ALA A 327 7.88 2.15 14.71
N VAL A 328 8.89 1.28 14.91
CA VAL A 328 8.73 -0.18 14.85
C VAL A 328 7.70 -0.70 15.86
N GLY A 329 7.78 -0.24 17.12
CA GLY A 329 6.83 -0.59 18.18
C GLY A 329 5.40 -0.15 17.87
N LYS A 330 5.21 1.08 17.37
CA LYS A 330 3.90 1.58 16.91
C LYS A 330 3.30 0.68 15.82
N ARG A 331 4.09 0.22 14.85
CA ARG A 331 3.60 -0.67 13.79
C ARG A 331 3.26 -2.09 14.28
N ALA A 332 4.01 -2.62 15.24
CA ALA A 332 3.63 -3.88 15.90
C ALA A 332 2.24 -3.77 16.54
N LEU A 333 2.02 -2.69 17.28
CA LEU A 333 0.75 -2.42 17.94
C LEU A 333 -0.38 -2.14 16.92
N GLU A 334 -0.14 -1.35 15.87
CA GLU A 334 -1.11 -1.14 14.79
C GLU A 334 -1.48 -2.43 14.05
N GLY A 335 -0.55 -3.35 13.84
CA GLY A 335 -0.82 -4.66 13.21
C GLY A 335 -1.65 -5.59 14.09
N ILE A 336 -1.41 -5.58 15.40
CA ILE A 336 -2.22 -6.30 16.40
C ILE A 336 -3.62 -5.66 16.47
N VAL A 337 -3.70 -4.33 16.49
CA VAL A 337 -4.96 -3.58 16.52
C VAL A 337 -5.80 -3.77 15.25
N ASP A 338 -5.18 -3.81 14.06
CA ASP A 338 -5.88 -4.13 12.80
C ASP A 338 -6.36 -5.58 12.71
N SER A 339 -5.88 -6.48 13.58
CA SER A 339 -6.45 -7.82 13.74
C SER A 339 -7.75 -7.84 14.56
N ILE A 340 -8.02 -6.79 15.34
CA ILE A 340 -9.27 -6.62 16.09
C ILE A 340 -10.40 -6.22 15.11
N PRO A 341 -11.50 -6.99 15.01
CA PRO A 341 -12.56 -6.74 14.03
C PRO A 341 -13.16 -5.33 14.08
N ILE A 342 -13.30 -4.77 15.29
CA ILE A 342 -13.91 -3.46 15.54
C ILE A 342 -13.02 -2.33 15.04
N VAL A 343 -11.74 -2.31 15.42
CA VAL A 343 -10.84 -1.21 15.03
C VAL A 343 -10.58 -1.20 13.52
N ARG A 344 -10.55 -2.38 12.91
CA ARG A 344 -10.53 -2.53 11.45
C ARG A 344 -11.76 -1.92 10.76
N GLN A 345 -12.96 -2.00 11.36
CA GLN A 345 -14.17 -1.33 10.86
C GLN A 345 -14.09 0.20 11.05
N ILE A 346 -13.65 0.67 12.22
CA ILE A 346 -13.45 2.10 12.50
C ILE A 346 -12.48 2.72 11.48
N ARG A 347 -11.28 2.15 11.34
CA ARG A 347 -10.22 2.65 10.45
C ARG A 347 -10.61 2.58 8.98
N ALA A 348 -11.38 1.57 8.56
CA ALA A 348 -11.95 1.49 7.20
C ALA A 348 -12.95 2.63 6.93
N ASN A 349 -13.79 2.98 7.90
CA ASN A 349 -14.74 4.08 7.82
C ASN A 349 -14.01 5.44 7.72
N THR A 350 -12.98 5.69 8.54
CA THR A 350 -12.15 6.89 8.45
C THR A 350 -11.45 7.02 7.09
N ARG A 351 -10.95 5.91 6.52
CA ARG A 351 -10.35 5.88 5.18
C ARG A 351 -11.38 6.20 4.08
N LEU A 352 -12.60 5.69 4.18
CA LEU A 352 -13.69 6.01 3.25
C LEU A 352 -14.14 7.47 3.37
N GLN A 353 -14.13 8.06 4.57
CA GLN A 353 -14.44 9.48 4.77
C GLN A 353 -13.36 10.38 4.18
N ARG A 354 -12.07 10.07 4.35
CA ARG A 354 -10.96 10.82 3.71
C ARG A 354 -11.01 10.70 2.18
N ALA A 355 -11.15 9.48 1.65
CA ALA A 355 -11.31 9.27 0.21
C ALA A 355 -12.56 9.98 -0.36
N GLY A 356 -13.65 10.07 0.41
CA GLY A 356 -14.86 10.82 0.03
C GLY A 356 -14.70 12.35 0.11
N ALA A 357 -13.83 12.86 0.99
CA ALA A 357 -13.49 14.28 1.07
C ALA A 357 -12.52 14.71 -0.05
N GLU A 358 -11.59 13.84 -0.43
CA GLU A 358 -10.63 14.05 -1.53
C GLU A 358 -11.25 13.83 -2.92
N ALA A 359 -12.34 13.05 -3.02
CA ALA A 359 -13.04 12.81 -4.27
C ALA A 359 -13.85 14.05 -4.73
N GLN A 360 -13.37 14.71 -5.78
CA GLN A 360 -14.17 15.61 -6.62
C GLN A 360 -15.18 14.85 -7.50
N GLY A 361 -15.90 13.89 -6.90
CA GLY A 361 -16.94 13.08 -7.54
C GLY A 361 -18.31 13.77 -7.56
N GLY A 362 -19.16 13.30 -8.48
CA GLY A 362 -20.49 13.86 -8.73
C GLY A 362 -21.48 13.63 -7.56
N VAL A 363 -22.64 14.29 -7.64
CA VAL A 363 -23.68 14.23 -6.58
C VAL A 363 -24.12 12.79 -6.26
N GLU A 364 -24.27 11.94 -7.28
CA GLU A 364 -24.66 10.54 -7.13
C GLU A 364 -23.59 9.69 -6.42
N GLU A 365 -22.31 9.92 -6.70
CA GLU A 365 -21.21 9.20 -6.05
C GLU A 365 -21.14 9.57 -4.56
N ARG A 366 -21.37 10.85 -4.22
CA ARG A 366 -21.47 11.32 -2.84
C ARG A 366 -22.64 10.67 -2.10
N GLU A 367 -23.79 10.50 -2.76
CA GLU A 367 -24.95 9.82 -2.18
C GLU A 367 -24.68 8.32 -1.94
N LEU A 368 -24.00 7.64 -2.88
CA LEU A 368 -23.59 6.24 -2.71
C LEU A 368 -22.58 6.07 -1.57
N VAL A 369 -21.59 6.96 -1.46
CA VAL A 369 -20.62 6.95 -0.35
C VAL A 369 -21.32 7.21 0.99
N ALA A 370 -22.25 8.14 1.06
CA ALA A 370 -23.05 8.40 2.26
C ALA A 370 -23.90 7.17 2.66
N LYS A 371 -24.57 6.52 1.71
CA LYS A 371 -25.33 5.28 1.95
C LYS A 371 -24.43 4.17 2.49
N VAL A 372 -23.26 3.93 1.88
CA VAL A 372 -22.29 2.93 2.37
C VAL A 372 -21.78 3.27 3.78
N ALA A 373 -21.48 4.54 4.05
CA ALA A 373 -21.02 4.98 5.37
C ALA A 373 -22.08 4.77 6.47
N THR A 374 -23.36 5.01 6.21
CA THR A 374 -24.43 4.77 7.20
C THR A 374 -24.64 3.29 7.53
N VAL A 375 -24.51 2.39 6.54
CA VAL A 375 -24.58 0.94 6.75
C VAL A 375 -23.40 0.48 7.61
N GLN A 376 -22.17 0.92 7.30
CA GLN A 376 -20.99 0.56 8.08
C GLN A 376 -21.00 1.11 9.51
N ARG A 377 -21.57 2.30 9.75
CA ARG A 377 -21.79 2.81 11.12
C ARG A 377 -22.67 1.88 11.94
N ARG A 378 -23.73 1.28 11.36
CA ARG A 378 -24.59 0.31 12.06
C ARG A 378 -23.85 -0.98 12.41
N GLU A 379 -23.03 -1.52 11.51
CA GLU A 379 -22.19 -2.69 11.79
C GLU A 379 -21.17 -2.42 12.91
N LEU A 380 -20.59 -1.21 12.93
CA LEU A 380 -19.65 -0.74 13.95
C LEU A 380 -20.29 -0.64 15.34
N TYR A 381 -21.48 -0.02 15.46
CA TYR A 381 -22.20 0.01 16.74
C TYR A 381 -22.63 -1.39 17.21
N ALA A 382 -23.06 -2.26 16.28
CA ALA A 382 -23.38 -3.65 16.61
C ALA A 382 -22.15 -4.42 17.11
N SER A 383 -20.98 -4.23 16.50
CA SER A 383 -19.76 -4.92 16.93
C SER A 383 -19.27 -4.44 18.30
N ILE A 384 -19.30 -3.13 18.58
CA ILE A 384 -19.03 -2.56 19.91
C ILE A 384 -19.99 -3.16 20.95
N ALA A 385 -21.30 -3.16 20.69
CA ALA A 385 -22.29 -3.72 21.60
C ALA A 385 -22.04 -5.21 21.91
N THR A 386 -21.65 -6.02 20.91
CA THR A 386 -21.32 -7.44 21.15
C THR A 386 -20.07 -7.65 22.01
N VAL A 387 -19.06 -6.77 21.92
CA VAL A 387 -17.85 -6.87 22.75
C VAL A 387 -18.10 -6.36 24.17
N LEU A 388 -18.86 -5.29 24.36
CA LEU A 388 -19.29 -4.86 25.69
C LEU A 388 -20.13 -5.93 26.40
N ALA A 389 -21.05 -6.57 25.68
CA ALA A 389 -21.82 -7.71 26.20
C ALA A 389 -20.91 -8.90 26.55
N GLY A 390 -19.93 -9.24 25.70
CA GLY A 390 -18.96 -10.30 25.97
C GLY A 390 -18.05 -10.01 27.17
N LEU A 391 -17.59 -8.76 27.33
CA LEU A 391 -16.79 -8.32 28.46
C LEU A 391 -17.59 -8.36 29.76
N GLY A 392 -18.83 -7.85 29.76
CA GLY A 392 -19.74 -7.94 30.91
C GLY A 392 -20.06 -9.38 31.30
N MET A 393 -20.25 -10.28 30.32
CA MET A 393 -20.45 -11.71 30.56
C MET A 393 -19.20 -12.38 31.13
N PHE A 394 -18.00 -11.98 30.69
CA PHE A 394 -16.72 -12.49 31.22
C PHE A 394 -16.49 -12.01 32.66
N VAL A 395 -16.67 -10.71 32.95
CA VAL A 395 -16.56 -10.16 34.31
C VAL A 395 -17.58 -10.83 35.24
N GLY A 396 -18.84 -10.99 34.80
CA GLY A 396 -19.85 -11.73 35.54
C GLY A 396 -19.48 -13.20 35.79
N TYR A 397 -18.81 -13.86 34.84
CA TYR A 397 -18.32 -15.23 35.01
C TYR A 397 -17.13 -15.32 35.99
N VAL A 398 -16.19 -14.36 35.96
CA VAL A 398 -15.05 -14.30 36.90
C VAL A 398 -15.54 -14.07 38.34
N LEU A 399 -16.52 -13.16 38.52
CA LEU A 399 -17.17 -12.93 39.81
C LEU A 399 -17.96 -14.17 40.26
N TYR A 400 -18.73 -14.81 39.36
CA TYR A 400 -19.51 -16.02 39.67
C TYR A 400 -18.64 -17.24 40.02
N THR A 401 -17.46 -17.37 39.41
CA THR A 401 -16.52 -18.48 39.68
C THR A 401 -15.65 -18.27 40.92
N GLY A 402 -15.78 -17.12 41.61
CA GLY A 402 -15.06 -16.86 42.87
C GLY A 402 -13.55 -16.72 42.68
N LEU A 403 -13.08 -16.38 41.48
CA LEU A 403 -11.65 -16.25 41.16
C LEU A 403 -11.00 -15.00 41.78
N ILE A 404 -11.81 -14.08 42.30
CA ILE A 404 -11.40 -12.90 43.07
C ILE A 404 -12.34 -12.82 44.29
N HIS A 405 -11.79 -12.97 45.49
CA HIS A 405 -12.53 -12.72 46.73
C HIS A 405 -12.43 -11.22 47.04
N ILE A 406 -13.53 -10.48 46.88
CA ILE A 406 -13.63 -9.10 47.35
C ILE A 406 -14.07 -9.18 48.81
N GLU A 407 -13.12 -9.03 49.73
CA GLU A 407 -13.37 -9.07 51.16
C GLU A 407 -13.72 -7.66 51.65
N VAL A 408 -15.01 -7.43 51.93
CA VAL A 408 -15.50 -6.20 52.56
C VAL A 408 -15.51 -6.44 54.06
N VAL A 409 -14.57 -5.81 54.78
CA VAL A 409 -14.46 -5.91 56.23
C VAL A 409 -15.28 -4.78 56.87
N ASP A 410 -16.20 -5.15 57.76
CA ASP A 410 -16.99 -4.20 58.56
C ASP A 410 -17.15 -4.73 60.00
N GLY A 411 -16.61 -3.98 60.97
CA GLY A 411 -16.96 -3.98 62.41
C GLY A 411 -16.67 -5.19 63.32
N VAL A 412 -15.80 -4.99 64.34
CA VAL A 412 -16.20 -4.74 65.77
C VAL A 412 -15.08 -5.09 66.79
N GLU A 413 -14.66 -4.05 67.54
CA GLU A 413 -14.15 -3.96 68.93
C GLU A 413 -13.50 -5.16 69.69
N VAL A 414 -12.23 -4.98 70.12
CA VAL A 414 -11.71 -5.31 71.48
C VAL A 414 -10.68 -4.23 71.91
N LYS A 415 -10.53 -4.01 73.23
CA LYS A 415 -9.90 -2.86 73.92
C LYS A 415 -8.39 -2.98 74.27
N GLU A 416 -7.77 -1.82 74.54
CA GLU A 416 -6.75 -1.49 75.58
C GLU A 416 -5.43 -2.34 75.54
N ASP A 417 -4.24 -1.78 75.25
CA ASP A 417 -3.54 -0.71 75.99
C ASP A 417 -2.41 0.02 75.16
N GLU A 418 -1.87 1.07 75.79
CA GLU A 418 -0.90 2.12 75.39
C GLU A 418 0.38 1.70 74.61
N GLU A 419 0.78 2.51 73.60
CA GLU A 419 2.01 3.34 73.59
C GLU A 419 2.02 4.30 72.36
N ASP A 420 2.59 5.50 72.50
CA ASP A 420 2.56 6.60 71.51
C ASP A 420 3.52 6.39 70.31
N GLU A 421 3.18 6.91 69.12
CA GLU A 421 4.11 7.68 68.25
C GLU A 421 3.41 8.31 67.01
N GLU A 422 3.34 9.65 67.03
CA GLU A 422 3.37 10.66 65.94
C GLU A 422 2.33 10.66 64.77
N GLU A 423 1.78 11.85 64.52
CA GLU A 423 0.85 12.20 63.43
C GLU A 423 1.61 12.45 62.10
N GLU A 424 1.17 11.85 60.99
CA GLU A 424 1.26 12.44 59.64
C GLU A 424 -0.08 12.21 58.91
N ASP A 425 -0.61 13.28 58.30
CA ASP A 425 -1.99 13.36 57.81
C ASP A 425 -2.27 12.56 56.51
N GLU A 426 -3.51 12.09 56.38
CA GLU A 426 -4.09 11.63 55.12
C GLU A 426 -4.42 12.83 54.20
N ASP A 427 -3.80 12.91 53.02
CA ASP A 427 -4.33 13.67 51.86
C ASP A 427 -3.53 13.32 50.58
N ALA A 428 -3.84 12.18 49.93
CA ALA A 428 -3.11 11.73 48.74
C ALA A 428 -3.91 10.80 47.80
N GLU A 429 -5.19 11.08 47.49
CA GLU A 429 -5.89 10.38 46.40
C GLU A 429 -6.98 11.20 45.67
N THR A 430 -6.68 12.47 45.32
CA THR A 430 -7.56 13.32 44.48
C THR A 430 -6.86 14.13 43.37
N ASP A 431 -5.64 13.79 42.94
CA ASP A 431 -4.90 14.59 41.94
C ASP A 431 -4.99 14.05 40.49
N ALA A 432 -5.32 12.77 40.26
CA ALA A 432 -5.25 12.17 38.92
C ALA A 432 -6.41 12.53 37.96
N GLU A 433 -7.59 12.88 38.49
CA GLU A 433 -8.75 13.28 37.67
C GLU A 433 -8.80 14.82 37.48
N ALA A 434 -8.24 15.60 38.41
CA ALA A 434 -8.18 17.05 38.33
C ALA A 434 -7.16 17.57 37.31
N GLU A 435 -5.99 16.94 37.17
CA GLU A 435 -4.99 17.34 36.15
C GLU A 435 -5.48 17.08 34.71
N ALA A 436 -6.32 16.04 34.50
CA ALA A 436 -6.84 15.70 33.18
C ALA A 436 -7.91 16.69 32.67
N GLU A 437 -8.83 17.14 33.53
CA GLU A 437 -9.81 18.17 33.16
C GLU A 437 -9.14 19.56 33.01
N ALA A 438 -8.10 19.85 33.81
CA ALA A 438 -7.34 21.10 33.68
C ALA A 438 -6.53 21.20 32.37
N GLU A 439 -5.93 20.10 31.88
CA GLU A 439 -5.23 20.11 30.58
C GLU A 439 -6.18 20.23 29.38
N GLU A 440 -7.43 19.73 29.46
CA GLU A 440 -8.44 19.94 28.40
C GLU A 440 -8.99 21.39 28.40
N GLU A 441 -9.26 22.01 29.57
CA GLU A 441 -9.66 23.43 29.62
C GLU A 441 -8.52 24.37 29.17
N GLU A 442 -7.26 24.11 29.54
CA GLU A 442 -6.11 24.90 29.06
C GLU A 442 -5.81 24.71 27.56
N ALA A 443 -6.35 23.67 26.91
CA ALA A 443 -6.26 23.46 25.47
C ALA A 443 -7.37 24.21 24.72
N GLU A 444 -8.62 24.16 25.21
CA GLU A 444 -9.72 24.94 24.63
C GLU A 444 -9.49 26.45 24.76
N GLU A 445 -9.03 26.98 25.91
CA GLU A 445 -8.71 28.42 26.04
C GLU A 445 -7.60 28.89 25.07
N LYS A 446 -6.66 28.01 24.68
CA LYS A 446 -5.59 28.37 23.72
C LYS A 446 -6.09 28.41 22.28
N GLU A 447 -6.92 27.46 21.83
CA GLU A 447 -7.56 27.55 20.50
C GLU A 447 -8.53 28.75 20.43
N ASP A 448 -9.24 29.05 21.51
CA ASP A 448 -10.16 30.18 21.61
C ASP A 448 -9.46 31.55 21.78
N ALA A 449 -8.16 31.56 22.10
CA ALA A 449 -7.30 32.74 22.09
C ALA A 449 -6.61 32.98 20.74
N GLU A 450 -6.12 31.94 20.05
CA GLU A 450 -5.53 32.08 18.71
C GLU A 450 -6.57 32.48 17.66
N SER A 451 -7.79 31.94 17.74
CA SER A 451 -8.90 32.34 16.87
C SER A 451 -9.30 33.82 17.06
N LYS A 452 -9.36 34.31 18.30
CA LYS A 452 -9.60 35.74 18.61
C LYS A 452 -8.46 36.65 18.16
N GLN A 453 -7.20 36.19 18.14
CA GLN A 453 -6.08 36.97 17.57
C GLN A 453 -6.13 37.03 16.03
N GLN A 454 -6.56 35.97 15.35
CA GLN A 454 -6.73 36.00 13.89
C GLN A 454 -7.88 36.92 13.46
N GLU A 455 -9.01 36.94 14.16
CA GLU A 455 -10.11 37.88 13.82
C GLU A 455 -9.79 39.35 14.13
N GLN A 456 -9.06 39.66 15.21
CA GLN A 456 -8.69 41.05 15.53
C GLN A 456 -7.67 41.67 14.55
N THR A 457 -6.97 40.85 13.75
CA THR A 457 -5.99 41.35 12.78
C THR A 457 -6.64 41.81 11.46
N GLN A 458 -7.96 41.61 11.26
CA GLN A 458 -8.67 41.97 10.03
C GLN A 458 -9.88 42.92 10.18
N HIS A 459 -9.94 43.85 11.16
CA HIS A 459 -10.80 45.05 11.01
C HIS A 459 -10.53 46.20 12.01
N LYS A 460 -9.76 47.23 11.59
CA LYS A 460 -10.12 48.65 11.88
C LYS A 460 -9.38 49.65 10.95
N PRO A 461 -10.04 50.73 10.48
CA PRO A 461 -9.44 51.68 9.54
C PRO A 461 -8.76 52.87 10.25
N ALA A 462 -7.83 53.53 9.55
CA ALA A 462 -7.19 54.78 9.99
C ALA A 462 -7.48 55.93 9.00
N ASN A 463 -8.28 56.88 9.46
CA ASN A 463 -8.52 58.22 8.91
C ASN A 463 -8.93 59.05 10.15
N ASP A 464 -8.19 60.01 10.67
CA ASP A 464 -7.80 61.36 10.21
C ASP A 464 -6.83 61.92 11.29
N ALA A 465 -6.10 63.04 11.19
CA ALA A 465 -5.68 63.91 10.08
C ALA A 465 -4.62 64.89 10.62
N GLN A 466 -3.64 65.31 9.80
CA GLN A 466 -3.14 66.69 9.87
C GLN A 466 -2.45 67.16 8.57
N LYS A 467 -3.03 68.20 7.97
CA LYS A 467 -2.47 69.07 6.89
C LYS A 467 -1.50 70.12 7.48
N PRO A 468 -0.82 70.99 6.69
CA PRO A 468 -0.84 71.21 5.22
C PRO A 468 0.52 70.89 4.56
N ALA A 469 0.86 71.17 3.29
CA ALA A 469 0.29 71.97 2.17
C ALA A 469 0.85 71.41 0.81
N SER A 470 0.72 71.96 -0.42
CA SER A 470 -0.06 73.07 -1.02
C SER A 470 -0.09 73.01 -2.57
N ARG A 471 -1.30 72.99 -3.16
CA ARG A 471 -1.73 73.59 -4.46
C ARG A 471 -0.99 73.30 -5.81
N LEU A 472 -1.83 73.31 -6.87
CA LEU A 472 -1.55 73.27 -8.32
C LEU A 472 -1.11 71.89 -8.88
N GLY A 473 -1.64 71.43 -10.02
CA GLY A 473 -2.70 71.98 -10.87
C GLY A 473 -2.83 71.18 -12.18
N GLU A 474 -4.04 71.01 -12.71
CA GLU A 474 -4.35 70.19 -13.90
C GLU A 474 -3.83 70.80 -15.21
N ALA A 475 -3.43 69.93 -16.17
CA ALA A 475 -3.43 70.25 -17.60
C ALA A 475 -3.36 69.00 -18.50
N GLY A 476 -4.29 68.89 -19.46
CA GLY A 476 -4.11 68.28 -20.80
C GLY A 476 -4.09 66.75 -20.87
N ALA A 477 -5.07 66.01 -21.40
CA ALA A 477 -5.89 66.14 -22.62
C ALA A 477 -5.13 65.90 -23.96
N MET A 478 -5.72 64.99 -24.76
CA MET A 478 -5.62 64.80 -26.23
C MET A 478 -4.49 63.95 -26.85
N LEU A 479 -4.94 63.03 -27.72
CA LEU A 479 -4.28 62.39 -28.88
C LEU A 479 -3.07 61.45 -28.58
N GLY A 480 -2.87 60.34 -29.29
CA GLY A 480 -3.61 59.79 -30.43
C GLY A 480 -2.68 59.41 -31.58
N ILE A 481 -2.21 58.16 -31.59
CA ILE A 481 -1.77 57.29 -32.71
C ILE A 481 -1.58 55.89 -32.12
#